data_AF-A0A7S3GL24-F1
#
_entry.id   AF-A0A7S3GL24-F1
#
_cell.length_a   1.000
_cell.length_b   1.000
_cell.length_c   1.000
_cell.angle_alpha   90.00
_cell.angle_beta   90.00
_cell.angle_gamma   90.00
#
_symmetry.space_group_name_H-M   'P 1'
#
loop_
_entity.id
_entity.type
_entity.pdbx_description
1 polymer ?
#
loop_
_entity_poly.entity_id
_entity_poly.type
_entity_poly.pdbx_seq_one_letter_code
_entity_poly.pdbx_strand_id
1 'polypeptide(L)'
;MYTANDVIERPLDVVQQCMEAHADKANWNVSEVFERALDGQMDKIPSLLSQRFEDVKENTLVHFRGMVQDSSDPEYYQKCVMRRGPDGSTSKVATKYVDALPACPEGFSFEFQSGNNDIDQRIPLYVVAVPGQAEWAADAVRSGGGDRDGQKGGVREEGEEGDAVRNSKRERSEEGAVPALAPSSTAHCDEVDGQGGKKARVDEAKVASRHGEVYDSKRAEALAQIQKGKACIVKIYSDSESGWKLNGVCDFFGVVSFDVVDPSTSDAHVEEDVGLAPRMEPPASIVPRLHCIAWKEVNTLYPIRYTTPIDQSHLAVARENALSCMKAITGDSLAAEYLLMCLISRVTERLASLTLGKLALNFSGLHRNFNHAGFISLLSHFVPNMKVINLSVKYLNESAFVPKKDYDIQRLLHGELQLPAGTVIVVNELTMDEGVLQESGIRNLGHLKKLMQSQSLDYDFQYYSAPFETDCPVIILSEGQSMIGSDARVAVGGNSNFGCAEGVSEEMVQGARHYLCPAGGSRHGTRGGVYRAAEAVGGGCYRAPVALPDGAC
;
A
#
# COMPACT_ATOMS: atom_id res chain seq x y z
N MET A 1 -6.43 -32.09 19.11
CA MET A 1 -6.07 -30.67 19.32
C MET A 1 -4.92 -30.41 18.39
N TYR A 2 -5.09 -29.54 17.40
CA TYR A 2 -4.08 -29.29 16.36
C TYR A 2 -2.87 -28.56 16.94
N THR A 3 -1.68 -28.86 16.43
CA THR A 3 -0.47 -28.11 16.75
C THR A 3 -0.29 -26.95 15.78
N ALA A 4 0.51 -25.95 16.16
CA ALA A 4 0.90 -24.86 15.24
C ALA A 4 1.50 -25.39 13.93
N ASN A 5 2.29 -26.48 13.98
CA ASN A 5 2.87 -27.08 12.79
C ASN A 5 1.82 -27.72 11.87
N ASP A 6 0.73 -28.30 12.40
CA ASP A 6 -0.34 -28.87 11.57
C ASP A 6 -1.06 -27.80 10.76
N VAL A 7 -1.42 -26.69 11.40
CA VAL A 7 -2.08 -25.57 10.73
C VAL A 7 -1.15 -24.76 9.81
N ILE A 8 0.17 -24.81 10.03
CA ILE A 8 1.15 -24.13 9.16
C ILE A 8 1.49 -24.97 7.92
N GLU A 9 1.86 -26.23 8.09
CA GLU A 9 2.34 -27.07 6.99
C GLU A 9 1.23 -27.72 6.17
N ARG A 10 0.04 -27.90 6.76
CA ARG A 10 -1.12 -28.61 6.17
C ARG A 10 -2.46 -27.96 6.55
N PRO A 11 -2.64 -26.63 6.35
CA PRO A 11 -3.89 -25.95 6.71
C PRO A 11 -5.14 -26.58 6.08
N LEU A 12 -5.06 -27.05 4.82
CA LEU A 12 -6.20 -27.64 4.11
C LEU A 12 -6.68 -28.96 4.75
N ASP A 13 -5.77 -29.80 5.26
CA ASP A 13 -6.13 -31.02 6.00
C ASP A 13 -6.93 -30.67 7.27
N VAL A 14 -6.57 -29.56 7.93
CA VAL A 14 -7.28 -29.07 9.13
C VAL A 14 -8.64 -28.47 8.75
N VAL A 15 -8.74 -27.75 7.63
CA VAL A 15 -10.02 -27.23 7.10
C VAL A 15 -10.98 -28.37 6.77
N GLN A 16 -10.51 -29.44 6.11
CA GLN A 16 -11.30 -30.63 5.81
C GLN A 16 -11.85 -31.29 7.10
N GLN A 17 -10.99 -31.48 8.12
CA GLN A 17 -11.42 -32.03 9.41
C GLN A 17 -12.37 -31.10 10.18
N CYS A 18 -12.21 -29.78 10.05
CA CYS A 18 -13.15 -28.81 10.59
C CYS A 18 -14.53 -28.93 9.93
N MET A 19 -14.59 -29.08 8.60
CA MET A 19 -15.85 -29.34 7.88
C MET A 19 -16.53 -30.63 8.38
N GLU A 20 -15.78 -31.70 8.57
CA GLU A 20 -16.30 -32.99 9.06
C GLU A 20 -16.80 -32.90 10.51
N ALA A 21 -16.11 -32.16 11.37
CA ALA A 21 -16.45 -32.02 12.80
C ALA A 21 -17.54 -30.96 13.08
N HIS A 22 -17.72 -29.98 12.19
CA HIS A 22 -18.57 -28.79 12.40
C HIS A 22 -19.44 -28.48 11.17
N ALA A 23 -19.97 -29.52 10.52
CA ALA A 23 -20.84 -29.40 9.34
C ALA A 23 -22.15 -28.61 9.60
N ASP A 24 -22.56 -28.48 10.87
CA ASP A 24 -23.70 -27.70 11.34
C ASP A 24 -23.39 -26.20 11.47
N LYS A 25 -22.11 -25.83 11.63
CA LYS A 25 -21.66 -24.44 11.65
C LYS A 25 -21.44 -23.94 10.22
N ALA A 26 -22.02 -22.78 9.88
CA ALA A 26 -21.94 -22.17 8.56
C ALA A 26 -20.51 -22.03 7.98
N ASN A 27 -19.51 -21.94 8.86
CA ASN A 27 -18.11 -21.65 8.56
C ASN A 27 -17.13 -22.70 9.13
N TRP A 28 -17.66 -23.84 9.59
CA TRP A 28 -16.90 -24.97 10.15
C TRP A 28 -15.93 -24.65 11.30
N ASN A 29 -16.03 -23.46 11.90
CA ASN A 29 -15.18 -23.00 13.00
C ASN A 29 -13.68 -22.82 12.69
N VAL A 30 -13.31 -22.68 11.41
CA VAL A 30 -11.89 -22.68 10.98
C VAL A 30 -11.06 -21.62 11.71
N SER A 31 -11.50 -20.36 11.73
CA SER A 31 -10.72 -19.26 12.34
C SER A 31 -10.46 -19.49 13.84
N GLU A 32 -11.46 -19.89 14.63
CA GLU A 32 -11.27 -20.23 16.06
C GLU A 32 -10.25 -21.36 16.28
N VAL A 33 -10.24 -22.37 15.38
CA VAL A 33 -9.31 -23.50 15.46
C VAL A 33 -7.87 -23.05 15.15
N PHE A 34 -7.70 -22.20 14.15
CA PHE A 34 -6.40 -21.65 13.75
C PHE A 34 -5.86 -20.68 14.82
N GLU A 35 -6.67 -19.74 15.30
CA GLU A 35 -6.30 -18.83 16.39
C GLU A 35 -5.82 -19.60 17.63
N ARG A 36 -6.56 -20.63 18.04
CA ARG A 36 -6.19 -21.45 19.21
C ARG A 36 -4.94 -22.32 18.97
N ALA A 37 -4.68 -22.74 17.74
CA ALA A 37 -3.48 -23.53 17.40
C ALA A 37 -2.21 -22.65 17.31
N LEU A 38 -2.37 -21.35 17.02
CA LEU A 38 -1.29 -20.38 16.80
C LEU A 38 -1.10 -19.40 17.97
N ASP A 39 -1.88 -19.53 19.05
CA ASP A 39 -1.77 -18.70 20.24
C ASP A 39 -0.35 -18.72 20.83
N GLY A 40 0.19 -17.54 21.11
CA GLY A 40 1.59 -17.32 21.50
C GLY A 40 2.64 -17.74 20.45
N GLN A 41 2.26 -18.06 19.21
CA GLN A 41 3.15 -18.64 18.18
C GLN A 41 3.04 -17.97 16.80
N MET A 42 2.47 -16.76 16.73
CA MET A 42 2.35 -15.98 15.49
C MET A 42 3.67 -15.78 14.74
N ASP A 43 4.79 -15.59 15.46
CA ASP A 43 6.11 -15.39 14.87
C ASP A 43 6.69 -16.63 14.15
N LYS A 44 6.02 -17.80 14.26
CA LYS A 44 6.38 -19.00 13.49
C LYS A 44 5.77 -19.01 12.09
N ILE A 45 4.78 -18.17 11.81
CA ILE A 45 4.10 -18.14 10.51
C ILE A 45 5.03 -17.48 9.50
N PRO A 46 5.43 -18.15 8.40
CA PRO A 46 6.34 -17.59 7.41
C PRO A 46 5.72 -16.36 6.74
N SER A 47 6.47 -15.26 6.69
CA SER A 47 6.01 -14.02 6.06
C SER A 47 6.39 -13.96 4.59
N LEU A 48 5.39 -13.78 3.71
CA LEU A 48 5.57 -13.62 2.26
C LEU A 48 6.43 -12.42 1.86
N LEU A 49 6.63 -11.44 2.76
CA LEU A 49 7.51 -10.29 2.52
C LEU A 49 8.97 -10.53 2.94
N SER A 50 9.28 -11.68 3.52
CA SER A 50 10.62 -12.05 4.01
C SER A 50 11.34 -13.09 3.14
N GLN A 51 10.64 -13.63 2.14
CA GLN A 51 11.11 -14.70 1.25
C GLN A 51 10.71 -14.38 -0.18
N ARG A 52 11.34 -15.00 -1.17
CA ARG A 52 10.86 -14.93 -2.55
C ARG A 52 9.66 -15.86 -2.68
N PHE A 53 8.66 -15.47 -3.46
CA PHE A 53 7.41 -16.23 -3.56
C PHE A 53 7.64 -17.63 -4.18
N GLU A 54 8.67 -17.79 -5.01
CA GLU A 54 9.09 -19.06 -5.60
C GLU A 54 9.69 -20.05 -4.58
N ASP A 55 10.17 -19.56 -3.43
CA ASP A 55 10.73 -20.40 -2.36
C ASP A 55 9.66 -20.88 -1.36
N VAL A 56 8.43 -20.35 -1.46
CA VAL A 56 7.32 -20.64 -0.54
C VAL A 56 6.53 -21.85 -1.05
N LYS A 57 6.38 -22.85 -0.19
CA LYS A 57 5.62 -24.07 -0.49
C LYS A 57 4.13 -23.76 -0.61
N GLU A 58 3.51 -24.18 -1.72
CA GLU A 58 2.08 -24.06 -1.95
C GLU A 58 1.23 -24.78 -0.89
N ASN A 59 0.01 -24.30 -0.68
CA ASN A 59 -0.97 -24.84 0.28
C ASN A 59 -0.49 -24.82 1.74
N THR A 60 0.47 -23.97 2.09
CA THR A 60 0.89 -23.68 3.47
C THR A 60 0.28 -22.38 3.99
N LEU A 61 0.23 -22.22 5.32
CA LEU A 61 -0.22 -20.98 5.97
C LEU A 61 0.92 -19.96 5.98
N VAL A 62 0.64 -18.77 5.50
CA VAL A 62 1.60 -17.66 5.43
C VAL A 62 0.99 -16.37 5.98
N HIS A 63 1.88 -15.44 6.35
CA HIS A 63 1.54 -14.07 6.76
C HIS A 63 1.88 -13.07 5.65
N PHE A 64 1.00 -12.11 5.40
CA PHE A 64 1.28 -10.95 4.55
C PHE A 64 0.77 -9.68 5.22
N ARG A 65 1.69 -8.75 5.55
CA ARG A 65 1.31 -7.39 5.95
C ARG A 65 1.27 -6.50 4.72
N GLY A 66 0.13 -5.88 4.43
CA GLY A 66 0.04 -5.01 3.27
C GLY A 66 -1.10 -4.00 3.31
N MET A 67 -1.03 -3.03 2.40
CA MET A 67 -2.05 -2.03 2.17
C MET A 67 -3.01 -2.48 1.07
N VAL A 68 -4.32 -2.40 1.31
CA VAL A 68 -5.35 -2.70 0.30
C VAL A 68 -5.41 -1.55 -0.72
N GLN A 69 -5.12 -1.86 -2.00
CA GLN A 69 -5.07 -0.88 -3.09
C GLN A 69 -6.27 -0.95 -4.06
N ASP A 70 -6.89 -2.12 -4.21
CA ASP A 70 -8.08 -2.33 -5.03
C ASP A 70 -8.92 -3.48 -4.44
N SER A 71 -10.20 -3.52 -4.79
CA SER A 71 -11.12 -4.61 -4.48
C SER A 71 -11.88 -5.00 -5.75
N SER A 72 -11.80 -6.26 -6.14
CA SER A 72 -12.53 -6.81 -7.28
C SER A 72 -13.97 -7.16 -6.91
N ASP A 73 -14.80 -7.46 -7.92
CA ASP A 73 -16.15 -7.97 -7.70
C ASP A 73 -16.12 -9.31 -6.92
N PRO A 74 -17.18 -9.63 -6.15
CA PRO A 74 -17.26 -10.90 -5.42
C PRO A 74 -17.21 -12.12 -6.35
N GLU A 75 -16.34 -13.07 -6.04
CA GLU A 75 -16.32 -14.40 -6.63
C GLU A 75 -17.31 -15.31 -5.89
N TYR A 76 -18.16 -16.02 -6.64
CA TYR A 76 -18.99 -17.10 -6.09
C TYR A 76 -18.28 -18.45 -6.27
N TYR A 77 -18.29 -19.28 -5.22
CA TYR A 77 -17.64 -20.59 -5.21
C TYR A 77 -18.52 -21.60 -4.45
N GLN A 78 -18.39 -22.89 -4.77
CA GLN A 78 -19.03 -23.95 -3.99
C GLN A 78 -18.16 -24.28 -2.76
N LYS A 79 -18.75 -24.33 -1.56
CA LYS A 79 -18.09 -24.63 -0.28
C LYS A 79 -17.53 -26.05 -0.22
N CYS A 80 -18.27 -27.03 -0.75
CA CYS A 80 -17.82 -28.42 -0.81
C CYS A 80 -18.34 -29.14 -2.06
N VAL A 81 -17.55 -30.06 -2.59
CA VAL A 81 -17.95 -31.00 -3.65
C VAL A 81 -18.07 -32.42 -3.11
N MET A 82 -18.87 -33.26 -3.76
CA MET A 82 -18.88 -34.69 -3.43
C MET A 82 -17.76 -35.38 -4.20
N ARG A 83 -16.98 -36.23 -3.54
CA ARG A 83 -16.04 -37.16 -4.17
C ARG A 83 -16.59 -38.58 -4.03
N ARG A 84 -16.83 -39.24 -5.17
CA ARG A 84 -17.26 -40.65 -5.26
C ARG A 84 -16.05 -41.56 -5.45
N GLY A 85 -16.01 -42.67 -4.70
CA GLY A 85 -15.00 -43.72 -4.83
C GLY A 85 -15.39 -44.84 -5.81
N PRO A 86 -14.41 -45.69 -6.21
CA PRO A 86 -14.64 -46.79 -7.14
C PRO A 86 -15.53 -47.90 -6.58
N ASP A 87 -15.71 -47.93 -5.25
CA ASP A 87 -16.63 -48.79 -4.51
C ASP A 87 -18.07 -48.21 -4.39
N GLY A 88 -18.30 -47.02 -4.94
CA GLY A 88 -19.56 -46.28 -4.79
C GLY A 88 -19.70 -45.52 -3.46
N SER A 89 -18.68 -45.51 -2.60
CA SER A 89 -18.64 -44.64 -1.42
C SER A 89 -18.65 -43.16 -1.84
N THR A 90 -19.15 -42.28 -0.96
CA THR A 90 -19.15 -40.83 -1.21
C THR A 90 -18.63 -40.09 0.01
N SER A 91 -17.84 -39.05 -0.22
CA SER A 91 -17.24 -38.19 0.82
C SER A 91 -17.38 -36.72 0.42
N LYS A 92 -17.69 -35.82 1.36
CA LYS A 92 -17.60 -34.38 1.11
C LYS A 92 -16.14 -33.95 1.12
N VAL A 93 -15.74 -33.12 0.16
CA VAL A 93 -14.42 -32.50 0.08
C VAL A 93 -14.59 -30.99 0.17
N ALA A 94 -13.88 -30.37 1.11
CA ALA A 94 -13.88 -28.93 1.31
C ALA A 94 -13.17 -28.23 0.14
N THR A 95 -13.83 -27.21 -0.41
CA THR A 95 -13.33 -26.37 -1.52
C THR A 95 -13.26 -24.88 -1.11
N LYS A 96 -13.39 -24.61 0.19
CA LYS A 96 -13.03 -23.33 0.80
C LYS A 96 -11.50 -23.23 0.95
N TYR A 97 -10.98 -22.02 0.80
CA TYR A 97 -9.55 -21.69 0.84
C TYR A 97 -8.67 -22.31 -0.28
N VAL A 98 -9.27 -22.67 -1.41
CA VAL A 98 -8.57 -23.11 -2.64
C VAL A 98 -9.14 -22.42 -3.89
N ASP A 99 -8.33 -22.37 -4.97
CA ASP A 99 -8.73 -21.83 -6.29
C ASP A 99 -9.02 -22.93 -7.33
N ALA A 100 -8.31 -24.07 -7.26
CA ALA A 100 -8.61 -25.27 -8.04
C ALA A 100 -9.15 -26.40 -7.15
N LEU A 101 -9.81 -27.39 -7.75
CA LEU A 101 -10.12 -28.64 -7.03
C LEU A 101 -8.81 -29.41 -6.77
N PRO A 102 -8.62 -30.00 -5.57
CA PRO A 102 -7.47 -30.85 -5.32
C PRO A 102 -7.46 -32.04 -6.28
N ALA A 103 -6.28 -32.47 -6.71
CA ALA A 103 -6.12 -33.56 -7.66
C ALA A 103 -6.95 -34.80 -7.25
N CYS A 104 -7.84 -35.24 -8.13
CA CYS A 104 -8.71 -36.39 -7.86
C CYS A 104 -7.87 -37.67 -7.89
N PRO A 105 -7.86 -38.50 -6.83
CA PRO A 105 -7.12 -39.76 -6.86
C PRO A 105 -7.67 -40.72 -7.93
N GLU A 106 -6.83 -41.60 -8.47
CA GLU A 106 -7.23 -42.55 -9.51
C GLU A 106 -8.44 -43.39 -9.08
N GLY A 107 -9.45 -43.48 -9.97
CA GLY A 107 -10.70 -44.19 -9.70
C GLY A 107 -11.75 -43.42 -8.88
N PHE A 108 -11.45 -42.19 -8.45
CA PHE A 108 -12.43 -41.29 -7.84
C PHE A 108 -12.94 -40.25 -8.86
N SER A 109 -14.16 -39.73 -8.65
CA SER A 109 -14.72 -38.63 -9.42
C SER A 109 -15.32 -37.55 -8.52
N PHE A 110 -15.28 -36.29 -8.96
CA PHE A 110 -16.00 -35.20 -8.32
C PHE A 110 -17.40 -35.05 -8.92
N GLU A 111 -18.39 -34.84 -8.05
CA GLU A 111 -19.79 -34.60 -8.39
C GLU A 111 -20.24 -33.28 -7.75
N PHE A 112 -20.61 -32.33 -8.60
CA PHE A 112 -21.15 -31.04 -8.20
C PHE A 112 -22.64 -31.20 -7.89
N GLN A 113 -23.05 -31.04 -6.63
CA GLN A 113 -24.46 -31.07 -6.27
C GLN A 113 -25.14 -29.75 -6.64
N SER A 114 -26.24 -29.82 -7.40
CA SER A 114 -27.04 -28.66 -7.85
C SER A 114 -27.87 -27.98 -6.75
N GLY A 115 -27.50 -28.15 -5.48
CA GLY A 115 -28.21 -27.61 -4.33
C GLY A 115 -27.71 -26.21 -3.95
N ASN A 116 -28.62 -25.24 -3.86
CA ASN A 116 -28.29 -23.83 -3.67
C ASN A 116 -27.64 -23.48 -2.30
N ASN A 117 -27.63 -24.43 -1.34
CA ASN A 117 -27.15 -24.19 0.03
C ASN A 117 -25.63 -24.27 0.19
N ASP A 118 -24.91 -24.84 -0.79
CA ASP A 118 -23.45 -25.02 -0.72
C ASP A 118 -22.69 -23.92 -1.52
N ILE A 119 -23.35 -22.88 -2.04
CA ILE A 119 -22.70 -21.74 -2.71
C ILE A 119 -22.40 -20.62 -1.69
N ASP A 120 -21.26 -19.96 -1.86
CA ASP A 120 -20.80 -18.85 -1.01
C ASP A 120 -19.99 -17.84 -1.83
N GLN A 121 -19.69 -16.69 -1.23
CA GLN A 121 -18.94 -15.60 -1.86
C GLN A 121 -17.61 -15.31 -1.16
N ARG A 122 -16.64 -14.81 -1.93
CA ARG A 122 -15.35 -14.29 -1.46
C ARG A 122 -14.95 -13.06 -2.28
N ILE A 123 -14.32 -12.07 -1.65
CA ILE A 123 -13.93 -10.81 -2.27
C ILE A 123 -12.42 -10.80 -2.46
N PRO A 124 -11.90 -10.70 -3.70
CA PRO A 124 -10.49 -10.51 -3.96
C PRO A 124 -10.05 -9.07 -3.67
N LEU A 125 -9.02 -8.92 -2.84
CA LEU A 125 -8.35 -7.66 -2.57
C LEU A 125 -6.98 -7.66 -3.22
N TYR A 126 -6.66 -6.62 -3.98
CA TYR A 126 -5.28 -6.39 -4.43
C TYR A 126 -4.54 -5.66 -3.32
N VAL A 127 -3.59 -6.35 -2.68
CA VAL A 127 -2.86 -5.86 -1.51
C VAL A 127 -1.37 -5.77 -1.86
N VAL A 128 -0.72 -4.67 -1.48
CA VAL A 128 0.71 -4.44 -1.71
C VAL A 128 1.50 -4.29 -0.42
N ALA A 129 2.80 -4.54 -0.48
CA ALA A 129 3.74 -4.14 0.57
C ALA A 129 3.58 -2.64 0.85
N VAL A 130 3.65 -2.26 2.13
CA VAL A 130 3.22 -0.93 2.60
C VAL A 130 4.00 0.19 1.86
N PRO A 131 3.34 1.08 1.11
CA PRO A 131 4.04 2.10 0.31
C PRO A 131 4.91 3.04 1.16
N GLY A 132 6.11 3.34 0.66
CA GLY A 132 7.06 4.24 1.32
C GLY A 132 7.68 3.72 2.63
N GLN A 133 7.54 2.43 2.94
CA GLN A 133 8.06 1.86 4.20
C GLN A 133 9.59 1.96 4.29
N ALA A 134 10.09 2.46 5.41
CA ALA A 134 11.50 2.55 5.74
C ALA A 134 12.08 1.16 6.07
N GLU A 135 13.36 0.95 5.79
CA GLU A 135 14.02 -0.36 5.93
C GLU A 135 13.97 -0.90 7.37
N TRP A 136 14.32 -0.08 8.36
CA TRP A 136 14.23 -0.42 9.79
C TRP A 136 12.82 -0.83 10.22
N ALA A 137 11.78 -0.22 9.63
CA ALA A 137 10.39 -0.55 9.92
C ALA A 137 9.96 -1.85 9.22
N ALA A 138 10.46 -2.10 8.01
CA ALA A 138 10.23 -3.34 7.28
C ALA A 138 10.92 -4.54 7.96
N ASP A 139 12.17 -4.39 8.42
CA ASP A 139 12.90 -5.45 9.14
C ASP A 139 12.24 -5.86 10.44
N ALA A 140 11.70 -4.89 11.19
CA ALA A 140 10.96 -5.17 12.41
C ALA A 140 9.62 -5.90 12.16
N VAL A 141 9.02 -5.76 10.96
CA VAL A 141 7.87 -6.58 10.55
C VAL A 141 8.33 -7.97 10.09
N ARG A 142 9.41 -8.06 9.30
CA ARG A 142 9.95 -9.32 8.77
C ARG A 142 10.46 -10.28 9.87
N SER A 143 11.05 -9.74 10.93
CA SER A 143 11.74 -10.53 11.96
C SER A 143 10.81 -11.30 12.91
N GLY A 144 9.48 -11.19 12.75
CA GLY A 144 8.53 -11.48 13.82
C GLY A 144 8.56 -10.35 14.86
N GLY A 145 7.40 -9.97 15.37
CA GLY A 145 7.23 -8.82 16.27
C GLY A 145 7.60 -9.13 17.72
N GLY A 146 8.60 -9.98 17.95
CA GLY A 146 9.06 -10.39 19.27
C GLY A 146 9.77 -9.26 20.02
N ASP A 147 9.58 -9.22 21.33
CA ASP A 147 10.17 -8.21 22.23
C ASP A 147 11.70 -8.13 22.06
N ARG A 148 12.16 -7.10 21.33
CA ARG A 148 13.52 -6.58 21.47
C ARG A 148 13.54 -5.61 22.64
N ASP A 149 13.47 -6.18 23.83
CA ASP A 149 13.87 -5.49 25.04
C ASP A 149 15.34 -5.03 24.88
N GLY A 150 15.63 -3.80 25.27
CA GLY A 150 16.82 -3.09 24.81
C GLY A 150 18.11 -3.57 25.49
N GLN A 151 18.75 -4.64 24.99
CA GLN A 151 20.10 -4.99 25.42
C GLN A 151 20.97 -5.78 24.44
N LYS A 152 22.18 -5.25 24.23
CA LYS A 152 23.41 -5.85 23.65
C LYS A 152 23.40 -6.11 22.13
N GLY A 153 24.11 -5.22 21.42
CA GLY A 153 24.58 -5.51 20.06
C GLY A 153 25.65 -6.61 20.05
N GLY A 154 25.56 -7.48 19.05
CA GLY A 154 26.61 -8.42 18.68
C GLY A 154 27.21 -8.01 17.35
N VAL A 155 28.51 -7.72 17.32
CA VAL A 155 29.27 -7.42 16.09
C VAL A 155 29.20 -8.63 15.16
N ARG A 156 28.94 -8.39 13.87
CA ARG A 156 29.29 -9.35 12.80
C ARG A 156 30.49 -8.79 12.05
N GLU A 157 31.55 -9.58 12.02
CA GLU A 157 32.80 -9.26 11.35
C GLU A 157 32.59 -9.30 9.82
N GLU A 158 33.22 -8.36 9.12
CA GLU A 158 33.25 -8.32 7.66
C GLU A 158 34.26 -9.37 7.14
N GLY A 159 33.84 -10.19 6.17
CA GLY A 159 34.68 -11.18 5.50
C GLY A 159 35.21 -10.64 4.17
N GLU A 160 36.49 -10.86 3.91
CA GLU A 160 37.30 -10.12 2.92
C GLU A 160 37.03 -10.43 1.43
N GLU A 161 37.56 -9.56 0.57
CA GLU A 161 37.49 -9.60 -0.89
C GLU A 161 38.17 -10.83 -1.53
N GLY A 162 37.70 -11.19 -2.74
CA GLY A 162 38.37 -12.15 -3.63
C GLY A 162 38.36 -11.67 -5.08
N ASP A 163 39.46 -11.04 -5.50
CA ASP A 163 39.66 -10.48 -6.86
C ASP A 163 39.89 -11.58 -7.92
N ALA A 164 39.34 -11.38 -9.13
CA ALA A 164 39.61 -12.22 -10.30
C ALA A 164 39.38 -11.46 -11.63
N VAL A 165 40.50 -11.02 -12.22
CA VAL A 165 40.58 -10.11 -13.38
C VAL A 165 40.56 -10.85 -14.74
N ARG A 166 39.76 -10.32 -15.70
CA ARG A 166 39.85 -10.45 -17.18
C ARG A 166 39.91 -11.85 -17.83
N ASN A 167 39.09 -12.03 -18.87
CA ASN A 167 39.65 -11.97 -20.24
C ASN A 167 38.67 -11.45 -21.29
N SER A 168 39.22 -10.81 -22.32
CA SER A 168 38.51 -10.15 -23.43
C SER A 168 38.60 -10.95 -24.72
N LYS A 169 37.57 -10.90 -25.58
CA LYS A 169 37.79 -11.02 -27.03
C LYS A 169 36.75 -10.24 -27.87
N ARG A 170 37.26 -9.44 -28.79
CA ARG A 170 36.56 -8.85 -29.96
C ARG A 170 36.35 -9.97 -31.02
N GLU A 171 35.66 -9.85 -32.16
CA GLU A 171 35.14 -8.75 -32.99
C GLU A 171 33.96 -9.37 -33.82
N ARG A 172 33.23 -8.78 -34.78
CA ARG A 172 33.40 -7.61 -35.66
C ARG A 172 32.04 -7.05 -36.14
N SER A 173 32.09 -5.94 -36.86
CA SER A 173 31.03 -5.12 -37.50
C SER A 173 30.47 -5.63 -38.84
N GLU A 174 29.30 -5.10 -39.23
CA GLU A 174 29.09 -4.53 -40.59
C GLU A 174 28.08 -3.35 -40.58
N GLU A 175 28.22 -2.46 -41.56
CA GLU A 175 27.53 -1.16 -41.74
C GLU A 175 26.28 -1.34 -42.67
N GLY A 176 25.33 -0.43 -42.87
CA GLY A 176 25.12 0.96 -42.47
C GLY A 176 23.95 1.59 -43.28
N ALA A 177 23.96 2.93 -43.45
CA ALA A 177 23.10 3.77 -44.30
C ALA A 177 21.74 4.30 -43.73
N VAL A 178 21.76 5.62 -43.44
CA VAL A 178 20.60 6.54 -43.35
C VAL A 178 20.25 7.08 -44.75
N PRO A 179 19.06 7.71 -44.94
CA PRO A 179 19.08 9.18 -44.96
C PRO A 179 17.85 9.85 -44.31
N ALA A 180 17.98 11.16 -44.05
CA ALA A 180 16.93 12.03 -43.56
C ALA A 180 16.49 13.05 -44.64
N LEU A 181 15.27 13.60 -44.49
CA LEU A 181 14.90 15.03 -44.65
C LEU A 181 13.40 15.21 -44.97
N ALA A 182 12.79 16.25 -44.38
CA ALA A 182 11.44 16.73 -44.72
C ALA A 182 11.47 17.65 -45.96
N PRO A 183 10.29 18.08 -46.46
CA PRO A 183 9.87 19.44 -46.08
C PRO A 183 8.35 19.62 -45.85
N SER A 184 8.01 20.81 -45.35
CA SER A 184 6.68 21.33 -44.99
C SER A 184 5.88 21.91 -46.16
N SER A 185 4.53 21.94 -46.06
CA SER A 185 3.74 23.12 -46.48
C SER A 185 2.27 23.12 -45.99
N THR A 186 1.91 24.16 -45.23
CA THR A 186 0.66 24.98 -45.27
C THR A 186 -0.75 24.36 -45.28
N ALA A 187 -1.62 24.95 -44.46
CA ALA A 187 -3.09 24.75 -44.44
C ALA A 187 -3.84 25.72 -45.37
N HIS A 188 -5.06 25.37 -45.80
CA HIS A 188 -6.27 26.19 -45.60
C HIS A 188 -7.56 25.34 -45.77
N CYS A 189 -8.74 25.95 -45.66
CA CYS A 189 -10.04 25.31 -45.44
C CYS A 189 -11.08 25.61 -46.54
N ASP A 190 -12.23 24.92 -46.44
CA ASP A 190 -13.50 25.11 -47.18
C ASP A 190 -13.45 24.76 -48.69
N GLU A 191 -14.53 24.33 -49.37
CA GLU A 191 -15.98 24.38 -49.06
C GLU A 191 -16.75 23.16 -49.64
N VAL A 192 -18.08 23.23 -49.75
CA VAL A 192 -19.05 22.12 -49.82
C VAL A 192 -19.53 21.77 -51.25
N ASP A 193 -19.67 20.47 -51.58
CA ASP A 193 -20.87 19.96 -52.31
C ASP A 193 -21.07 18.44 -52.08
N GLY A 194 -22.29 17.91 -52.31
CA GLY A 194 -22.76 16.66 -51.70
C GLY A 194 -23.19 15.50 -52.63
N GLN A 195 -24.02 14.62 -52.04
CA GLN A 195 -24.67 13.42 -52.57
C GLN A 195 -23.84 12.11 -52.61
N GLY A 196 -24.52 11.00 -52.26
CA GLY A 196 -24.01 9.62 -52.49
C GLY A 196 -23.94 8.75 -51.24
N GLY A 197 -25.09 8.39 -50.65
CA GLY A 197 -25.13 7.54 -49.45
C GLY A 197 -24.53 6.14 -49.68
N LYS A 198 -23.55 5.77 -48.85
CA LYS A 198 -23.15 4.38 -48.61
C LYS A 198 -23.08 4.15 -47.10
N LYS A 199 -23.94 3.28 -46.57
CA LYS A 199 -23.79 2.78 -45.20
C LYS A 199 -22.47 2.00 -45.14
N ALA A 200 -21.45 2.59 -44.54
CA ALA A 200 -20.22 1.88 -44.24
C ALA A 200 -20.54 0.79 -43.22
N ARG A 201 -20.53 -0.47 -43.66
CA ARG A 201 -20.51 -1.61 -42.76
C ARG A 201 -19.15 -1.57 -42.07
N VAL A 202 -19.14 -1.19 -40.80
CA VAL A 202 -17.94 -1.26 -39.97
C VAL A 202 -17.60 -2.74 -39.84
N ASP A 203 -16.40 -3.14 -40.30
CA ASP A 203 -15.94 -4.52 -40.13
C ASP A 203 -15.69 -4.74 -38.64
N GLU A 204 -16.63 -5.41 -37.96
CA GLU A 204 -16.57 -5.72 -36.52
C GLU A 204 -15.25 -6.40 -36.14
N ALA A 205 -14.71 -7.25 -37.02
CA ALA A 205 -13.40 -7.88 -36.87
C ALA A 205 -12.22 -6.88 -36.78
N LYS A 206 -12.28 -5.73 -37.49
CA LYS A 206 -11.22 -4.69 -37.42
C LYS A 206 -11.35 -3.84 -36.16
N VAL A 207 -12.57 -3.66 -35.64
CA VAL A 207 -12.80 -2.99 -34.36
C VAL A 207 -12.35 -3.89 -33.20
N ALA A 208 -12.71 -5.17 -33.24
CA ALA A 208 -12.27 -6.17 -32.27
C ALA A 208 -10.73 -6.32 -32.26
N SER A 209 -10.08 -6.39 -33.43
CA SER A 209 -8.61 -6.42 -33.53
C SER A 209 -7.95 -5.22 -32.87
N ARG A 210 -8.46 -4.00 -33.11
CA ARG A 210 -7.93 -2.78 -32.49
C ARG A 210 -8.22 -2.69 -30.99
N HIS A 211 -9.38 -3.18 -30.54
CA HIS A 211 -9.68 -3.28 -29.11
C HIS A 211 -8.73 -4.27 -28.41
N GLY A 212 -8.42 -5.40 -29.05
CA GLY A 212 -7.43 -6.36 -28.54
C GLY A 212 -6.03 -5.76 -28.41
N GLU A 213 -5.53 -5.09 -29.44
CA GLU A 213 -4.22 -4.41 -29.41
C GLU A 213 -4.13 -3.35 -28.31
N VAL A 214 -5.19 -2.55 -28.10
CA VAL A 214 -5.24 -1.54 -27.03
C VAL A 214 -5.33 -2.18 -25.65
N TYR A 215 -6.12 -3.24 -25.49
CA TYR A 215 -6.23 -4.00 -24.24
C TYR A 215 -4.89 -4.63 -23.85
N ASP A 216 -4.19 -5.30 -24.78
CA ASP A 216 -2.90 -5.91 -24.50
C ASP A 216 -1.81 -4.88 -24.14
N SER A 217 -1.82 -3.68 -24.74
CA SER A 217 -0.93 -2.58 -24.34
C SER A 217 -1.20 -2.12 -22.91
N LYS A 218 -2.47 -1.80 -22.59
CA LYS A 218 -2.89 -1.38 -21.23
C LYS A 218 -2.55 -2.44 -20.18
N ARG A 219 -2.80 -3.71 -20.50
CA ARG A 219 -2.47 -4.85 -19.66
C ARG A 219 -0.96 -4.96 -19.43
N ALA A 220 -0.14 -4.81 -20.47
CA ALA A 220 1.32 -4.83 -20.34
C ALA A 220 1.82 -3.69 -19.45
N GLU A 221 1.29 -2.48 -19.60
CA GLU A 221 1.59 -1.32 -18.75
C GLU A 221 1.18 -1.57 -17.29
N ALA A 222 -0.04 -2.06 -17.05
CA ALA A 222 -0.56 -2.35 -15.72
C ALA A 222 0.14 -3.55 -15.03
N LEU A 223 0.78 -4.44 -15.80
CA LEU A 223 1.67 -5.49 -15.29
C LEU A 223 3.08 -4.97 -15.02
N ALA A 224 3.60 -4.05 -15.85
CA ALA A 224 4.92 -3.43 -15.65
C ALA A 224 4.99 -2.56 -14.38
N GLN A 225 3.85 -2.01 -13.93
CA GLN A 225 3.74 -1.30 -12.65
C GLN A 225 3.81 -2.23 -11.41
N ILE A 226 3.67 -3.55 -11.59
CA ILE A 226 3.67 -4.50 -10.47
C ILE A 226 5.11 -4.84 -10.06
N GLN A 227 5.49 -4.39 -8.87
CA GLN A 227 6.73 -4.84 -8.24
C GLN A 227 6.57 -6.31 -7.79
N LYS A 228 7.18 -7.24 -8.54
CA LYS A 228 7.20 -8.68 -8.20
C LYS A 228 7.64 -8.90 -6.75
N GLY A 229 6.98 -9.83 -6.06
CA GLY A 229 7.23 -10.12 -4.65
C GLY A 229 6.73 -9.06 -3.66
N LYS A 230 6.07 -7.98 -4.12
CA LYS A 230 5.48 -6.94 -3.25
C LYS A 230 3.97 -6.77 -3.40
N ALA A 231 3.30 -7.69 -4.09
CA ALA A 231 1.84 -7.69 -4.24
C ALA A 231 1.30 -9.09 -3.96
N CYS A 232 0.05 -9.17 -3.49
CA CYS A 232 -0.70 -10.39 -3.26
C CYS A 232 -2.18 -10.13 -3.53
N ILE A 233 -2.89 -11.11 -4.11
CA ILE A 233 -4.35 -11.10 -4.18
C ILE A 233 -4.87 -11.85 -2.96
N VAL A 234 -5.45 -11.13 -2.01
CA VAL A 234 -5.98 -11.71 -0.77
C VAL A 234 -7.48 -11.96 -0.93
N LYS A 235 -7.92 -13.22 -0.86
CA LYS A 235 -9.34 -13.58 -0.95
C LYS A 235 -9.96 -13.60 0.44
N ILE A 236 -10.83 -12.62 0.71
CA ILE A 236 -11.59 -12.49 1.96
C ILE A 236 -12.91 -13.24 1.81
N TYR A 237 -13.19 -14.19 2.69
CA TYR A 237 -14.43 -14.97 2.64
C TYR A 237 -15.58 -14.26 3.37
N SER A 238 -16.82 -14.56 2.99
CA SER A 238 -18.05 -13.89 3.48
C SER A 238 -18.23 -13.87 5.01
N ASP A 239 -17.55 -14.78 5.71
CA ASP A 239 -17.54 -14.95 7.16
C ASP A 239 -16.46 -14.17 7.90
N SER A 240 -15.49 -13.62 7.17
CA SER A 240 -14.53 -12.68 7.73
C SER A 240 -15.21 -11.31 7.87
N GLU A 241 -15.39 -10.82 9.10
CA GLU A 241 -16.12 -9.58 9.37
C GLU A 241 -15.70 -8.42 8.45
N SER A 242 -16.67 -7.73 7.87
CA SER A 242 -16.48 -6.71 6.82
C SER A 242 -15.96 -5.37 7.39
N GLY A 243 -14.69 -5.39 7.83
CA GLY A 243 -14.01 -4.24 8.44
C GLY A 243 -12.86 -3.62 7.62
N TRP A 244 -12.37 -4.29 6.58
CA TRP A 244 -11.26 -3.79 5.76
C TRP A 244 -11.67 -2.55 4.94
N LYS A 245 -10.69 -1.71 4.61
CA LYS A 245 -10.90 -0.45 3.87
C LYS A 245 -9.78 -0.25 2.85
N LEU A 246 -10.11 0.42 1.74
CA LEU A 246 -9.11 0.91 0.80
C LEU A 246 -8.10 1.81 1.52
N ASN A 247 -6.81 1.69 1.19
CA ASN A 247 -5.67 2.33 1.84
C ASN A 247 -5.43 1.90 3.31
N GLY A 248 -6.26 1.00 3.85
CA GLY A 248 -6.02 0.37 5.15
C GLY A 248 -4.87 -0.63 5.06
N VAL A 249 -4.06 -0.69 6.11
CA VAL A 249 -2.99 -1.69 6.25
C VAL A 249 -3.48 -2.80 7.17
N CYS A 250 -3.32 -4.05 6.75
CA CYS A 250 -3.73 -5.23 7.51
C CYS A 250 -2.62 -6.28 7.54
N ASP A 251 -2.59 -7.05 8.63
CA ASP A 251 -1.94 -8.35 8.69
C ASP A 251 -2.95 -9.39 8.20
N PHE A 252 -2.63 -10.12 7.13
CA PHE A 252 -3.43 -11.22 6.60
C PHE A 252 -2.74 -12.56 6.88
N PHE A 253 -3.52 -13.55 7.32
CA PHE A 253 -3.08 -14.92 7.58
C PHE A 253 -3.95 -15.87 6.76
N GLY A 254 -3.33 -16.67 5.89
CA GLY A 254 -4.08 -17.46 4.92
C GLY A 254 -3.26 -18.52 4.21
N VAL A 255 -3.96 -19.35 3.44
CA VAL A 255 -3.34 -20.41 2.64
C VAL A 255 -2.82 -19.80 1.33
N VAL A 256 -1.55 -20.01 1.01
CA VAL A 256 -0.97 -19.52 -0.24
C VAL A 256 -1.26 -20.48 -1.40
N SER A 257 -1.69 -19.91 -2.53
CA SER A 257 -1.96 -20.60 -3.79
C SER A 257 -1.24 -19.88 -4.94
N PHE A 258 -0.59 -20.68 -5.79
CA PHE A 258 0.10 -20.26 -7.01
C PHE A 258 -0.60 -20.78 -8.28
N ASP A 259 -1.50 -21.76 -8.13
CA ASP A 259 -2.29 -22.38 -9.19
C ASP A 259 -2.72 -21.42 -10.30
N VAL A 260 -2.29 -21.76 -11.51
CA VAL A 260 -2.84 -21.23 -12.74
C VAL A 260 -3.96 -22.18 -13.13
N VAL A 261 -5.21 -21.74 -12.94
CA VAL A 261 -6.38 -22.49 -13.45
C VAL A 261 -6.23 -22.61 -14.96
N ASP A 262 -5.87 -23.79 -15.44
CA ASP A 262 -5.75 -24.10 -16.86
C ASP A 262 -7.13 -24.51 -17.40
N PRO A 263 -7.80 -23.66 -18.21
CA PRO A 263 -9.14 -23.94 -18.71
C PRO A 263 -9.19 -25.14 -19.68
N SER A 264 -8.04 -25.70 -20.10
CA SER A 264 -8.01 -26.96 -20.85
C SER A 264 -8.36 -28.20 -20.01
N THR A 265 -8.43 -28.07 -18.68
CA THR A 265 -8.80 -29.17 -17.76
C THR A 265 -10.26 -29.16 -17.32
N SER A 266 -11.00 -28.08 -17.56
CA SER A 266 -12.45 -28.01 -17.33
C SER A 266 -13.22 -28.60 -18.51
N ASP A 267 -13.09 -29.92 -18.73
CA ASP A 267 -13.79 -30.68 -19.78
C ASP A 267 -15.27 -30.94 -19.44
N ALA A 268 -15.88 -29.99 -18.72
CA ALA A 268 -17.30 -29.93 -18.44
C ALA A 268 -17.93 -28.94 -19.41
N HIS A 269 -18.95 -29.39 -20.14
CA HIS A 269 -19.79 -28.53 -20.98
C HIS A 269 -20.59 -27.54 -20.13
N VAL A 270 -19.93 -26.46 -19.70
CA VAL A 270 -20.59 -25.25 -19.22
C VAL A 270 -20.97 -24.46 -20.47
N GLU A 271 -22.27 -24.35 -20.73
CA GLU A 271 -22.80 -23.53 -21.83
C GLU A 271 -22.29 -22.09 -21.68
N GLU A 272 -21.99 -21.41 -22.80
CA GLU A 272 -21.34 -20.08 -22.85
C GLU A 272 -22.16 -18.94 -22.21
N ASP A 273 -23.31 -19.24 -21.60
CA ASP A 273 -24.31 -18.30 -21.07
C ASP A 273 -24.24 -18.10 -19.53
N VAL A 274 -23.31 -18.78 -18.84
CA VAL A 274 -22.96 -18.46 -17.44
C VAL A 274 -21.52 -17.94 -17.43
N GLY A 275 -21.38 -16.63 -17.25
CA GLY A 275 -20.12 -15.90 -17.42
C GLY A 275 -18.93 -16.59 -16.76
N LEU A 276 -18.02 -17.10 -17.60
CA LEU A 276 -16.70 -17.58 -17.21
C LEU A 276 -16.08 -16.60 -16.21
N ALA A 277 -15.70 -17.09 -15.03
CA ALA A 277 -15.03 -16.29 -14.02
C ALA A 277 -13.87 -15.55 -14.71
N PRO A 278 -13.86 -14.20 -14.70
CA PRO A 278 -12.93 -13.45 -15.52
C PRO A 278 -11.51 -13.83 -15.14
N ARG A 279 -10.63 -13.99 -16.15
CA ARG A 279 -9.21 -14.27 -15.94
C ARG A 279 -8.70 -13.34 -14.85
N MET A 280 -8.34 -13.88 -13.68
CA MET A 280 -7.83 -13.05 -12.59
C MET A 280 -6.50 -12.45 -13.01
N GLU A 281 -6.54 -11.18 -13.40
CA GLU A 281 -5.36 -10.39 -13.71
C GLU A 281 -4.94 -9.61 -12.47
N PRO A 282 -3.66 -9.63 -12.08
CA PRO A 282 -2.53 -10.41 -12.62
C PRO A 282 -2.55 -11.93 -12.30
N PRO A 283 -1.87 -12.77 -13.11
CA PRO A 283 -1.81 -14.23 -12.95
C PRO A 283 -0.93 -14.70 -11.76
N ALA A 284 -1.14 -15.98 -11.36
CA ALA A 284 -0.34 -16.80 -10.42
C ALA A 284 1.14 -16.42 -10.35
N SER A 285 1.80 -16.51 -11.50
CA SER A 285 3.24 -16.35 -11.69
C SER A 285 3.79 -14.93 -11.50
N ILE A 286 2.92 -13.93 -11.27
CA ILE A 286 3.30 -12.53 -11.02
C ILE A 286 2.84 -12.06 -9.63
N VAL A 287 1.64 -12.48 -9.20
CA VAL A 287 1.06 -12.09 -7.91
C VAL A 287 0.36 -13.30 -7.27
N PRO A 288 0.90 -13.85 -6.17
CA PRO A 288 0.34 -15.03 -5.50
C PRO A 288 -1.03 -14.73 -4.88
N ARG A 289 -1.82 -15.79 -4.68
CA ARG A 289 -3.17 -15.71 -4.10
C ARG A 289 -3.09 -16.18 -2.65
N LEU A 290 -3.72 -15.44 -1.74
CA LEU A 290 -3.76 -15.74 -0.31
C LEU A 290 -5.21 -15.91 0.12
N HIS A 291 -5.60 -17.14 0.40
CA HIS A 291 -6.92 -17.47 0.91
C HIS A 291 -6.99 -17.15 2.41
N CYS A 292 -7.53 -15.99 2.75
CA CYS A 292 -7.48 -15.43 4.11
C CYS A 292 -8.38 -16.21 5.07
N ILE A 293 -7.79 -16.75 6.14
CA ILE A 293 -8.49 -17.42 7.25
C ILE A 293 -8.77 -16.42 8.40
N ALA A 294 -7.82 -15.50 8.64
CA ALA A 294 -7.91 -14.46 9.65
C ALA A 294 -7.11 -13.22 9.22
N TRP A 295 -7.53 -12.03 9.66
CA TRP A 295 -6.81 -10.79 9.39
C TRP A 295 -6.97 -9.80 10.53
N LYS A 296 -6.10 -8.77 10.58
CA LYS A 296 -6.11 -7.73 11.61
C LYS A 296 -5.70 -6.36 11.07
N GLU A 297 -6.46 -5.32 11.39
CA GLU A 297 -6.11 -3.93 11.04
C GLU A 297 -4.87 -3.45 11.80
N VAL A 298 -3.90 -2.91 11.05
CA VAL A 298 -2.64 -2.35 11.57
C VAL A 298 -2.85 -0.87 11.89
N ASN A 299 -3.22 -0.60 13.14
CA ASN A 299 -3.56 0.73 13.64
C ASN A 299 -2.35 1.69 13.79
N THR A 300 -1.12 1.17 13.72
CA THR A 300 0.11 1.98 13.72
C THR A 300 1.15 1.35 12.79
N LEU A 301 1.80 2.20 11.98
CA LEU A 301 2.89 1.79 11.10
C LEU A 301 4.23 1.70 11.85
N TYR A 302 4.32 2.26 13.06
CA TYR A 302 5.46 2.01 13.94
C TYR A 302 5.41 0.55 14.40
N PRO A 303 6.46 -0.26 14.16
CA PRO A 303 6.48 -1.68 14.55
C PRO A 303 6.64 -1.88 16.08
N ILE A 304 6.80 -0.79 16.82
CA ILE A 304 7.08 -0.77 18.25
C ILE A 304 5.79 -1.04 19.03
N ARG A 305 5.78 -2.10 19.83
CA ARG A 305 4.64 -2.49 20.67
C ARG A 305 4.92 -2.14 22.12
N TYR A 306 4.15 -1.19 22.67
CA TYR A 306 4.14 -0.95 24.10
C TYR A 306 3.31 -2.03 24.80
N THR A 307 3.97 -2.92 25.51
CA THR A 307 3.33 -3.91 26.41
C THR A 307 2.89 -3.28 27.74
N THR A 308 3.46 -2.12 28.11
CA THR A 308 3.13 -1.36 29.31
C THR A 308 2.77 0.10 28.97
N PRO A 309 1.88 0.77 29.74
CA PRO A 309 1.63 2.20 29.60
C PRO A 309 2.90 3.01 29.88
N ILE A 310 3.24 3.93 28.97
CA ILE A 310 4.38 4.84 29.15
C ILE A 310 4.05 5.82 30.28
N ASP A 311 4.89 5.86 31.32
CA ASP A 311 4.78 6.86 32.38
C ASP A 311 5.12 8.27 31.86
N GLN A 312 4.58 9.30 32.52
CA GLN A 312 4.79 10.70 32.17
C GLN A 312 6.28 11.09 32.20
N SER A 313 7.08 10.50 33.11
CA SER A 313 8.53 10.74 33.16
C SER A 313 9.25 10.19 31.92
N HIS A 314 8.91 8.97 31.49
CA HIS A 314 9.45 8.33 30.28
C HIS A 314 9.03 9.11 29.02
N LEU A 315 7.78 9.59 28.96
CA LEU A 315 7.29 10.41 27.85
C LEU A 315 8.04 11.75 27.73
N ALA A 316 8.39 12.38 28.86
CA ALA A 316 9.17 13.62 28.88
C ALA A 316 10.58 13.42 28.30
N VAL A 317 11.28 12.36 28.72
CA VAL A 317 12.61 11.99 28.17
C VAL A 317 12.51 11.65 26.69
N ALA A 318 11.49 10.89 26.27
CA ALA A 318 11.27 10.56 24.87
C ALA A 318 11.00 11.82 24.02
N ARG A 319 10.28 12.82 24.56
CA ARG A 319 10.08 14.13 23.92
C ARG A 319 11.38 14.93 23.77
N GLU A 320 12.22 14.93 24.81
CA GLU A 320 13.51 15.62 24.78
C GLU A 320 14.47 14.99 23.76
N ASN A 321 14.53 13.66 23.71
CA ASN A 321 15.26 12.92 22.67
C ASN A 321 14.72 13.23 21.27
N ALA A 322 13.40 13.24 21.08
CA ALA A 322 12.78 13.60 19.80
C ALA A 322 13.14 15.03 19.36
N LEU A 323 13.02 16.03 20.24
CA LEU A 323 13.40 17.42 19.95
C LEU A 323 14.89 17.56 19.63
N SER A 324 15.75 16.84 20.36
CA SER A 324 17.20 16.85 20.15
C SER A 324 17.57 16.28 18.78
N CYS A 325 16.96 15.15 18.39
CA CYS A 325 17.08 14.58 17.05
C CYS A 325 16.55 15.52 15.97
N MET A 326 15.34 16.09 16.13
CA MET A 326 14.80 17.03 15.15
C MET A 326 15.71 18.26 15.00
N LYS A 327 16.33 18.74 16.09
CA LYS A 327 17.28 19.85 16.09
C LYS A 327 18.61 19.52 15.42
N ALA A 328 19.07 18.28 15.48
CA ALA A 328 20.22 17.85 14.67
C ALA A 328 19.88 17.87 13.17
N ILE A 329 18.69 17.37 12.80
CA ILE A 329 18.21 17.36 11.40
C ILE A 329 18.02 18.79 10.86
N THR A 330 17.50 19.73 11.66
CA THR A 330 17.18 21.10 11.22
C THR A 330 18.26 22.14 11.52
N GLY A 331 19.24 21.85 12.38
CA GLY A 331 20.21 22.83 12.89
C GLY A 331 19.59 24.03 13.65
N ASP A 332 18.27 24.08 13.83
CA ASP A 332 17.52 25.20 14.40
C ASP A 332 16.42 24.69 15.36
N SER A 333 16.31 25.33 16.53
CA SER A 333 15.45 24.85 17.62
C SER A 333 13.96 25.09 17.34
N LEU A 334 13.60 26.17 16.65
CA LEU A 334 12.21 26.47 16.30
C LEU A 334 11.75 25.56 15.16
N ALA A 335 12.58 25.37 14.15
CA ALA A 335 12.36 24.41 13.07
C ALA A 335 12.18 22.98 13.61
N ALA A 336 12.93 22.60 14.63
CA ALA A 336 12.82 21.29 15.29
C ALA A 336 11.46 21.09 16.00
N GLU A 337 10.97 22.11 16.71
CA GLU A 337 9.65 22.06 17.36
C GLU A 337 8.52 21.96 16.33
N TYR A 338 8.57 22.75 15.25
CA TYR A 338 7.60 22.66 14.16
C TYR A 338 7.66 21.31 13.42
N LEU A 339 8.86 20.76 13.18
CA LEU A 339 9.02 19.42 12.61
C LEU A 339 8.38 18.36 13.51
N LEU A 340 8.66 18.40 14.81
CA LEU A 340 8.07 17.46 15.76
C LEU A 340 6.54 17.58 15.80
N MET A 341 6.01 18.80 15.82
CA MET A 341 4.56 19.03 15.74
C MET A 341 3.94 18.48 14.45
N CYS A 342 4.63 18.59 13.31
CA CYS A 342 4.16 18.03 12.04
C CYS A 342 4.13 16.49 12.09
N LEU A 343 5.20 15.86 12.58
CA LEU A 343 5.31 14.39 12.66
C LEU A 343 4.34 13.73 13.64
N ILE A 344 3.90 14.44 14.69
CA ILE A 344 2.86 13.96 15.62
C ILE A 344 1.44 14.40 15.23
N SER A 345 1.29 15.23 14.18
CA SER A 345 -0.02 15.69 13.70
C SER A 345 -0.80 14.54 13.03
N ARG A 346 -2.12 14.52 13.24
CA ARG A 346 -3.04 13.45 12.79
C ARG A 346 -4.42 14.05 12.63
N VAL A 347 -5.22 13.62 11.66
CA VAL A 347 -6.63 14.04 11.59
C VAL A 347 -7.39 13.51 12.81
N THR A 348 -7.78 14.40 13.72
CA THR A 348 -8.52 14.07 14.94
C THR A 348 -10.03 14.12 14.75
N GLU A 349 -10.51 15.06 13.92
CA GLU A 349 -11.93 15.29 13.67
C GLU A 349 -12.13 15.87 12.26
N ARG A 350 -13.24 15.48 11.62
CA ARG A 350 -13.69 16.00 10.32
C ARG A 350 -15.07 16.61 10.48
N LEU A 351 -15.18 17.91 10.26
CA LEU A 351 -16.41 18.69 10.41
C LEU A 351 -16.79 19.31 9.07
N ALA A 352 -17.52 18.53 8.25
CA ALA A 352 -17.99 18.86 6.90
C ALA A 352 -16.88 19.32 5.92
N SER A 353 -16.44 20.58 6.01
CA SER A 353 -15.38 21.19 5.19
C SER A 353 -14.06 21.39 5.92
N LEU A 354 -14.02 21.22 7.25
CA LEU A 354 -12.83 21.43 8.08
C LEU A 354 -12.23 20.11 8.57
N THR A 355 -10.91 19.99 8.50
CA THR A 355 -10.16 18.90 9.14
C THR A 355 -9.27 19.44 10.23
N LEU A 356 -9.36 18.83 11.42
CA LEU A 356 -8.64 19.26 12.62
C LEU A 356 -7.51 18.29 12.97
N GLY A 357 -6.44 18.82 13.57
CA GLY A 357 -5.30 18.04 14.06
C GLY A 357 -4.17 17.76 13.05
N LYS A 358 -4.39 18.00 11.75
CA LYS A 358 -3.35 17.95 10.70
C LYS A 358 -2.47 19.22 10.71
N LEU A 359 -1.19 19.07 10.40
CA LEU A 359 -0.26 20.20 10.22
C LEU A 359 0.64 20.00 9.00
N ALA A 360 0.49 20.85 7.99
CA ALA A 360 1.43 20.94 6.87
C ALA A 360 2.48 22.03 7.10
N LEU A 361 3.74 21.65 7.08
CA LEU A 361 4.90 22.50 7.40
C LEU A 361 5.70 22.84 6.14
N ASN A 362 5.98 24.12 5.90
CA ASN A 362 6.89 24.57 4.86
C ASN A 362 8.20 25.12 5.45
N PHE A 363 9.32 24.45 5.16
CA PHE A 363 10.66 25.00 5.30
C PHE A 363 11.00 25.84 4.07
N SER A 364 11.12 27.15 4.30
CA SER A 364 11.32 28.15 3.27
C SER A 364 12.66 28.87 3.42
N GLY A 365 13.14 29.50 2.34
CA GLY A 365 14.48 30.13 2.32
C GLY A 365 15.61 29.15 2.01
N LEU A 366 15.28 27.92 1.60
CA LEU A 366 16.25 26.91 1.21
C LEU A 366 16.75 27.18 -0.22
N HIS A 367 18.05 27.13 -0.45
CA HIS A 367 18.61 27.25 -1.81
C HIS A 367 18.55 25.91 -2.56
N ARG A 368 18.56 25.91 -3.90
CA ARG A 368 18.66 24.66 -4.71
C ARG A 368 19.83 23.73 -4.31
N ASN A 369 20.93 24.29 -3.83
CA ASN A 369 22.12 23.54 -3.37
C ASN A 369 21.97 22.96 -1.95
N PHE A 370 20.81 23.12 -1.31
CA PHE A 370 20.50 22.56 0.01
C PHE A 370 20.57 21.03 -0.01
N ASN A 371 21.09 20.44 1.07
CA ASN A 371 21.22 18.99 1.24
C ASN A 371 19.88 18.31 1.57
N HIS A 372 18.90 18.44 0.66
CA HIS A 372 17.60 17.79 0.76
C HIS A 372 17.74 16.26 0.82
N ALA A 373 18.72 15.68 0.13
CA ALA A 373 19.01 14.24 0.20
C ALA A 373 19.41 13.81 1.62
N GLY A 374 20.28 14.55 2.31
CA GLY A 374 20.66 14.31 3.70
C GLY A 374 19.48 14.50 4.67
N PHE A 375 18.68 15.55 4.50
CA PHE A 375 17.46 15.76 5.28
C PHE A 375 16.46 14.59 5.14
N ILE A 376 16.18 14.17 3.91
CA ILE A 376 15.29 13.05 3.58
C ILE A 376 15.84 11.74 4.17
N SER A 377 17.14 11.49 3.99
CA SER A 377 17.81 10.29 4.52
C SER A 377 17.71 10.23 6.04
N LEU A 378 18.06 11.31 6.75
CA LEU A 378 17.94 11.34 8.21
C LEU A 378 16.50 11.19 8.69
N LEU A 379 15.54 11.91 8.08
CA LEU A 379 14.13 11.81 8.45
C LEU A 379 13.59 10.38 8.35
N SER A 380 14.02 9.61 7.33
CA SER A 380 13.60 8.21 7.13
C SER A 380 13.97 7.27 8.29
N HIS A 381 14.96 7.63 9.12
CA HIS A 381 15.33 6.84 10.30
C HIS A 381 14.32 6.95 11.45
N PHE A 382 13.50 8.01 11.46
CA PHE A 382 12.54 8.31 12.52
C PHE A 382 11.11 7.88 12.19
N VAL A 383 10.73 7.95 10.91
CA VAL A 383 9.35 7.70 10.45
C VAL A 383 9.24 6.35 9.75
N PRO A 384 8.20 5.55 9.99
CA PRO A 384 8.09 4.19 9.44
C PRO A 384 7.74 4.21 7.95
N ASN A 385 7.06 5.25 7.48
CA ASN A 385 6.64 5.41 6.09
C ASN A 385 6.83 6.85 5.63
N MET A 386 7.50 7.04 4.50
CA MET A 386 7.76 8.33 3.89
C MET A 386 7.62 8.26 2.36
N LYS A 387 6.96 9.27 1.78
CA LYS A 387 6.87 9.46 0.33
C LYS A 387 7.53 10.79 -0.06
N VAL A 388 8.61 10.73 -0.83
CA VAL A 388 9.24 11.92 -1.41
C VAL A 388 8.60 12.22 -2.76
N ILE A 389 8.24 13.48 -2.97
CA ILE A 389 7.70 14.02 -4.22
C ILE A 389 8.61 15.16 -4.65
N ASN A 390 9.51 14.90 -5.59
CA ASN A 390 10.34 15.93 -6.22
C ASN A 390 9.52 16.59 -7.33
N LEU A 391 9.03 17.81 -7.09
CA LEU A 391 8.24 18.52 -8.08
C LEU A 391 9.13 18.94 -9.25
N SER A 392 8.67 18.60 -10.45
CA SER A 392 9.17 19.13 -11.71
C SER A 392 8.00 19.20 -12.68
N VAL A 393 8.09 20.05 -13.69
CA VAL A 393 7.06 20.17 -14.74
C VAL A 393 6.81 18.83 -15.43
N LYS A 394 7.88 18.05 -15.67
CA LYS A 394 7.79 16.70 -16.24
C LYS A 394 7.00 15.75 -15.33
N TYR A 395 7.41 15.62 -14.06
CA TYR A 395 6.75 14.71 -13.11
C TYR A 395 5.27 15.06 -12.90
N LEU A 396 4.96 16.35 -12.79
CA LEU A 396 3.57 16.80 -12.68
C LEU A 396 2.73 16.47 -13.93
N ASN A 397 3.29 16.59 -15.14
CA ASN A 397 2.53 16.34 -16.37
C ASN A 397 2.37 14.84 -16.70
N GLU A 398 3.36 13.99 -16.35
CA GLU A 398 3.42 12.58 -16.76
C GLU A 398 2.88 11.57 -15.73
N SER A 399 2.91 11.89 -14.43
CA SER A 399 2.53 10.95 -13.37
C SER A 399 1.02 10.96 -13.06
N ALA A 400 0.49 9.85 -12.52
CA ALA A 400 -0.87 9.79 -11.98
C ALA A 400 -0.84 9.97 -10.44
N PHE A 401 -1.40 11.06 -9.92
CA PHE A 401 -1.35 11.33 -8.47
C PHE A 401 -2.47 10.64 -7.68
N VAL A 402 -3.65 10.46 -8.29
CA VAL A 402 -4.79 9.75 -7.69
C VAL A 402 -5.07 8.46 -8.46
N PRO A 403 -5.55 7.40 -7.79
CA PRO A 403 -5.98 6.18 -8.46
C PRO A 403 -7.07 6.41 -9.51
N LYS A 404 -7.04 5.56 -10.55
CA LYS A 404 -7.99 5.61 -11.67
C LYS A 404 -8.51 4.22 -12.03
N LYS A 405 -9.82 4.01 -12.05
CA LYS A 405 -10.43 2.75 -12.49
C LYS A 405 -10.28 2.63 -14.00
N ASP A 406 -9.68 1.55 -14.46
CA ASP A 406 -9.72 1.12 -15.84
C ASP A 406 -10.67 -0.07 -15.96
N TYR A 407 -11.77 0.12 -16.69
CA TYR A 407 -12.82 -0.89 -16.86
C TYR A 407 -12.45 -1.96 -17.91
N ASP A 408 -11.46 -1.73 -18.77
CA ASP A 408 -11.04 -2.74 -19.76
C ASP A 408 -10.29 -3.89 -19.05
N ILE A 409 -9.41 -3.55 -18.10
CA ILE A 409 -8.70 -4.52 -17.24
C ILE A 409 -9.37 -4.74 -15.87
N GLN A 410 -10.50 -4.08 -15.60
CA GLN A 410 -11.26 -4.11 -14.34
C GLN A 410 -10.48 -3.76 -13.05
N ARG A 411 -9.38 -3.02 -13.15
CA ARG A 411 -8.50 -2.67 -12.01
C ARG A 411 -8.49 -1.19 -11.69
N LEU A 412 -8.40 -0.86 -10.41
CA LEU A 412 -8.06 0.48 -9.93
C LEU A 412 -6.54 0.64 -10.06
N LEU A 413 -6.10 1.40 -11.07
CA LEU A 413 -4.69 1.73 -11.27
C LEU A 413 -4.20 2.62 -10.13
N HIS A 414 -2.99 2.34 -9.67
CA HIS A 414 -2.36 3.06 -8.55
C HIS A 414 -2.09 4.54 -8.90
N GLY A 415 -2.21 5.41 -7.91
CA GLY A 415 -1.75 6.80 -7.98
C GLY A 415 -0.78 7.15 -6.86
N GLU A 416 0.18 8.04 -7.13
CA GLU A 416 1.32 8.38 -6.26
C GLU A 416 0.95 8.81 -4.82
N LEU A 417 -0.27 9.32 -4.60
CA LEU A 417 -0.80 9.74 -3.30
C LEU A 417 -1.71 8.68 -2.64
N GLN A 418 -1.84 7.49 -3.22
CA GLN A 418 -2.51 6.35 -2.60
C GLN A 418 -1.59 5.74 -1.54
N LEU A 419 -1.61 6.35 -0.35
CA LEU A 419 -0.72 6.07 0.76
C LEU A 419 -1.51 5.69 2.02
N PRO A 420 -0.93 4.87 2.91
CA PRO A 420 -1.57 4.53 4.17
C PRO A 420 -1.50 5.69 5.15
N ALA A 421 -2.49 5.76 6.05
CA ALA A 421 -2.54 6.77 7.11
C ALA A 421 -1.28 6.77 7.99
N GLY A 422 -0.74 7.95 8.28
CA GLY A 422 0.53 8.15 8.99
C GLY A 422 1.77 8.23 8.09
N THR A 423 1.63 8.10 6.76
CA THR A 423 2.76 8.31 5.83
C THR A 423 3.15 9.78 5.77
N VAL A 424 4.43 10.09 5.97
CA VAL A 424 4.96 11.45 5.86
C VAL A 424 5.27 11.77 4.39
N ILE A 425 4.66 12.81 3.84
CA ILE A 425 4.89 13.26 2.48
C ILE A 425 5.91 14.41 2.52
N VAL A 426 7.05 14.24 1.86
CA VAL A 426 8.06 15.30 1.67
C VAL A 426 7.93 15.83 0.24
N VAL A 427 7.38 17.04 0.08
CA VAL A 427 7.29 17.73 -1.20
C VAL A 427 8.51 18.63 -1.37
N ASN A 428 9.34 18.33 -2.35
CA ASN A 428 10.51 19.11 -2.68
C ASN A 428 10.19 20.04 -3.86
N GLU A 429 10.04 21.34 -3.59
CA GLU A 429 9.83 22.37 -4.61
C GLU A 429 11.16 22.90 -5.18
N LEU A 430 12.31 22.55 -4.59
CA LEU A 430 13.64 23.03 -5.02
C LEU A 430 14.07 22.47 -6.38
N THR A 431 13.44 21.37 -6.82
CA THR A 431 13.60 20.76 -8.14
C THR A 431 12.64 21.32 -9.19
N MET A 432 11.80 22.30 -8.83
CA MET A 432 10.84 22.87 -9.76
C MET A 432 11.53 23.86 -10.70
N ASP A 433 11.50 23.54 -11.99
CA ASP A 433 12.02 24.40 -13.06
C ASP A 433 10.89 25.17 -13.77
N GLU A 434 11.27 26.24 -14.47
CA GLU A 434 10.36 27.01 -15.31
C GLU A 434 9.81 26.15 -16.46
N GLY A 435 8.51 26.24 -16.72
CA GLY A 435 7.86 25.52 -17.81
C GLY A 435 6.34 25.57 -17.74
N VAL A 436 5.69 24.89 -18.68
CA VAL A 436 4.22 24.89 -18.81
C VAL A 436 3.64 23.61 -18.22
N LEU A 437 2.79 23.76 -17.20
CA LEU A 437 1.93 22.68 -16.72
C LEU A 437 0.79 22.45 -17.72
N GLN A 438 0.63 21.21 -18.14
CA GLN A 438 -0.52 20.74 -18.91
C GLN A 438 -1.71 20.53 -17.97
N GLU A 439 -2.88 20.18 -18.53
CA GLU A 439 -4.08 19.89 -17.74
C GLU A 439 -3.84 18.80 -16.67
N SER A 440 -3.07 17.75 -17.00
CA SER A 440 -2.63 16.72 -16.05
C SER A 440 -1.81 17.31 -14.90
N GLY A 441 -0.83 18.17 -15.19
CA GLY A 441 -0.02 18.86 -14.18
C GLY A 441 -0.81 19.79 -13.29
N ILE A 442 -1.78 20.52 -13.85
CA ILE A 442 -2.69 21.39 -13.08
C ILE A 442 -3.58 20.54 -12.16
N ARG A 443 -4.14 19.42 -12.66
CA ARG A 443 -4.91 18.45 -11.86
C ARG A 443 -4.09 17.85 -10.72
N ASN A 444 -2.88 17.37 -11.00
CA ASN A 444 -1.97 16.79 -10.00
C ASN A 444 -1.59 17.80 -8.90
N LEU A 445 -1.32 19.05 -9.26
CA LEU A 445 -1.13 20.14 -8.30
C LEU A 445 -2.41 20.43 -7.49
N GLY A 446 -3.59 20.31 -8.11
CA GLY A 446 -4.89 20.38 -7.44
C GLY A 446 -5.12 19.25 -6.43
N HIS A 447 -4.73 18.02 -6.76
CA HIS A 447 -4.81 16.88 -5.85
C HIS A 447 -3.92 17.06 -4.61
N LEU A 448 -2.68 17.57 -4.77
CA LEU A 448 -1.83 17.96 -3.63
C LEU A 448 -2.50 19.03 -2.75
N LYS A 449 -3.02 20.10 -3.36
CA LYS A 449 -3.74 21.17 -2.63
C LYS A 449 -4.94 20.63 -1.85
N LYS A 450 -5.73 19.73 -2.46
CA LYS A 450 -6.89 19.11 -1.80
C LYS A 450 -6.47 18.25 -0.60
N LEU A 451 -5.44 17.41 -0.75
CA LEU A 451 -4.87 16.61 0.34
C LEU A 451 -4.41 17.50 1.50
N MET A 452 -3.69 18.57 1.20
CA MET A 452 -3.21 19.51 2.22
C MET A 452 -4.31 20.24 2.98
N GLN A 453 -5.39 20.63 2.30
CA GLN A 453 -6.48 21.40 2.91
C GLN A 453 -7.49 20.51 3.65
N SER A 454 -7.83 19.36 3.06
CA SER A 454 -8.98 18.54 3.46
C SER A 454 -8.63 17.11 3.85
N GLN A 455 -7.36 16.69 3.71
CA GLN A 455 -6.90 15.33 3.99
C GLN A 455 -7.83 14.29 3.33
N SER A 456 -8.11 14.52 2.06
CA SER A 456 -8.97 13.70 1.21
C SER A 456 -8.56 13.84 -0.25
N LEU A 457 -8.75 12.78 -1.03
CA LEU A 457 -8.46 12.70 -2.46
C LEU A 457 -9.66 12.14 -3.21
N ASP A 458 -9.97 12.70 -4.37
CA ASP A 458 -11.02 12.19 -5.25
C ASP A 458 -10.40 11.17 -6.22
N TYR A 459 -10.85 9.92 -6.14
CA TYR A 459 -10.38 8.83 -7.01
C TYR A 459 -11.22 8.81 -8.28
N ASP A 460 -10.58 8.61 -9.44
CA ASP A 460 -11.17 8.73 -10.77
C ASP A 460 -11.78 7.39 -11.20
N PHE A 461 -13.09 7.21 -11.04
CA PHE A 461 -13.80 6.01 -11.54
C PHE A 461 -14.32 6.20 -12.97
N GLN A 462 -13.64 7.02 -13.79
CA GLN A 462 -13.90 7.35 -15.19
C GLN A 462 -15.23 8.09 -15.47
N TYR A 463 -16.33 7.66 -14.85
CA TYR A 463 -17.67 8.23 -14.97
C TYR A 463 -18.07 9.11 -13.78
N TYR A 464 -17.42 8.91 -12.63
CA TYR A 464 -17.61 9.69 -11.41
C TYR A 464 -16.30 9.76 -10.63
N SER A 465 -16.23 10.66 -9.65
CA SER A 465 -15.14 10.69 -8.67
C SER A 465 -15.68 10.45 -7.27
N ALA A 466 -14.96 9.64 -6.48
CA ALA A 466 -15.33 9.33 -5.11
C ALA A 466 -14.27 9.87 -4.13
N PRO A 467 -14.68 10.60 -3.07
CA PRO A 467 -13.74 11.11 -2.07
C PRO A 467 -13.31 9.99 -1.13
N PHE A 468 -12.01 9.71 -1.09
CA PHE A 468 -11.38 8.87 -0.08
C PHE A 468 -10.71 9.75 0.98
N GLU A 469 -10.76 9.31 2.23
CA GLU A 469 -10.07 9.96 3.33
C GLU A 469 -8.58 9.57 3.33
N THR A 470 -7.72 10.55 3.63
CA THR A 470 -6.28 10.35 3.88
C THR A 470 -5.91 10.95 5.23
N ASP A 471 -4.75 10.59 5.76
CA ASP A 471 -4.18 11.21 6.97
C ASP A 471 -2.65 11.16 6.84
N CYS A 472 -2.08 12.16 6.18
CA CYS A 472 -0.67 12.19 5.81
C CYS A 472 -0.07 13.56 6.19
N PRO A 473 0.86 13.63 7.17
CA PRO A 473 1.63 14.83 7.43
C PRO A 473 2.42 15.26 6.20
N VAL A 474 2.47 16.56 5.92
CA VAL A 474 3.14 17.11 4.73
C VAL A 474 4.24 18.08 5.14
N ILE A 475 5.46 17.80 4.69
CA ILE A 475 6.64 18.66 4.84
C ILE A 475 7.01 19.18 3.45
N ILE A 476 7.19 20.49 3.32
CA ILE A 476 7.52 21.16 2.06
C ILE A 476 8.91 21.78 2.19
N LEU A 477 9.75 21.58 1.18
CA LEU A 477 11.05 22.23 1.02
C LEU A 477 10.95 23.24 -0.13
N SER A 478 11.09 24.53 0.14
CA SER A 478 10.93 25.57 -0.88
C SER A 478 11.91 26.75 -0.73
N GLU A 479 12.15 27.47 -1.82
CA GLU A 479 12.97 28.70 -1.78
C GLU A 479 12.22 29.85 -1.09
N GLY A 480 10.89 29.82 -1.07
CA GLY A 480 10.05 30.95 -0.65
C GLY A 480 8.66 30.57 -0.16
N GLN A 481 7.63 31.10 -0.80
CA GLN A 481 6.25 30.72 -0.50
C GLN A 481 5.86 29.51 -1.35
N SER A 482 5.37 28.44 -0.70
CA SER A 482 4.99 27.21 -1.39
C SER A 482 3.85 27.42 -2.39
N MET A 483 3.94 26.73 -3.53
CA MET A 483 2.90 26.71 -4.57
C MET A 483 1.60 26.00 -4.16
N ILE A 484 1.69 25.06 -3.21
CA ILE A 484 0.58 24.24 -2.71
C ILE A 484 -0.02 24.76 -1.39
N GLY A 485 0.63 25.75 -0.76
CA GLY A 485 0.23 26.33 0.52
C GLY A 485 0.86 25.59 1.71
N SER A 486 0.60 26.05 2.92
CA SER A 486 1.10 25.42 4.17
C SER A 486 0.35 26.00 5.37
N ASP A 487 0.17 25.22 6.44
CA ASP A 487 -0.43 25.71 7.69
C ASP A 487 0.59 26.49 8.53
N ALA A 488 1.85 26.04 8.51
CA ALA A 488 2.98 26.73 9.13
C ALA A 488 4.13 26.91 8.13
N ARG A 489 4.77 28.08 8.17
CA ARG A 489 5.97 28.38 7.37
C ARG A 489 7.10 28.81 8.30
N VAL A 490 8.20 28.07 8.27
CA VAL A 490 9.44 28.40 8.99
C VAL A 490 10.47 28.85 7.95
N ALA A 491 11.05 30.03 8.15
CA ALA A 491 12.17 30.51 7.34
C ALA A 491 13.47 29.96 7.94
N VAL A 492 14.18 29.13 7.19
CA VAL A 492 15.45 28.53 7.61
C VAL A 492 16.59 29.38 7.02
N GLY A 493 17.51 29.83 7.87
CA GLY A 493 18.66 30.61 7.42
C GLY A 493 19.68 29.74 6.66
N GLY A 494 20.18 30.22 5.51
CA GLY A 494 21.07 29.45 4.62
C GLY A 494 22.42 28.96 5.18
N ASN A 495 22.74 29.25 6.45
CA ASN A 495 23.93 28.78 7.16
C ASN A 495 23.63 27.66 8.20
N SER A 496 22.42 27.11 8.23
CA SER A 496 22.07 26.00 9.13
C SER A 496 22.69 24.67 8.68
N ASN A 497 23.21 23.87 9.62
CA ASN A 497 23.69 22.49 9.41
C ASN A 497 22.53 21.48 9.15
N PHE A 498 21.55 21.86 8.32
CA PHE A 498 20.41 21.03 7.98
C PHE A 498 20.86 19.74 7.27
N GLY A 499 20.28 18.60 7.66
CA GLY A 499 20.65 17.30 7.12
C GLY A 499 21.99 16.77 7.63
N CYS A 500 22.54 17.30 8.74
CA CYS A 500 23.72 16.76 9.39
C CYS A 500 23.36 15.72 10.48
N ALA A 501 24.12 14.63 10.54
CA ALA A 501 23.92 13.55 11.52
C ALA A 501 24.64 13.77 12.87
N GLU A 502 25.43 14.84 12.99
CA GLU A 502 26.29 15.08 14.16
C GLU A 502 25.50 15.11 15.47
N GLY A 503 25.90 14.25 16.42
CA GLY A 503 25.27 14.16 17.75
C GLY A 503 24.03 13.29 17.85
N VAL A 504 23.58 12.63 16.77
CA VAL A 504 22.46 11.68 16.82
C VAL A 504 22.97 10.28 17.16
N SER A 505 22.60 9.75 18.34
CA SER A 505 22.86 8.36 18.73
C SER A 505 21.64 7.45 18.48
N GLU A 506 21.86 6.15 18.29
CA GLU A 506 20.74 5.20 18.07
C GLU A 506 19.78 5.13 19.27
N GLU A 507 20.27 5.35 20.49
CA GLU A 507 19.42 5.45 21.70
C GLU A 507 18.47 6.66 21.62
N MET A 508 18.95 7.81 21.13
CA MET A 508 18.11 8.99 20.90
C MET A 508 17.14 8.76 19.74
N VAL A 509 17.55 8.07 18.66
CA VAL A 509 16.66 7.68 17.56
C VAL A 509 15.55 6.77 18.07
N GLN A 510 15.87 5.76 18.88
CA GLN A 510 14.87 4.86 19.46
C GLN A 510 13.92 5.62 20.41
N GLY A 511 14.45 6.50 21.26
CA GLY A 511 13.64 7.39 22.11
C GLY A 511 12.73 8.35 21.30
N ALA A 512 13.19 8.82 20.14
CA ALA A 512 12.40 9.63 19.24
C ALA A 512 11.30 8.82 18.54
N ARG A 513 11.62 7.63 18.00
CA ARG A 513 10.61 6.68 17.46
C ARG A 513 9.56 6.33 18.52
N HIS A 514 9.98 6.18 19.78
CA HIS A 514 9.08 5.95 20.91
C HIS A 514 8.07 7.09 21.09
N TYR A 515 8.53 8.35 21.08
CA TYR A 515 7.64 9.52 21.20
C TYR A 515 6.72 9.73 19.98
N LEU A 516 7.20 9.45 18.77
CA LEU A 516 6.43 9.63 17.52
C LEU A 516 5.35 8.55 17.32
N CYS A 517 5.56 7.35 17.87
CA CYS A 517 4.58 6.27 17.83
C CYS A 517 3.26 6.72 18.48
N PRO A 518 2.11 6.64 17.78
CA PRO A 518 0.83 6.89 18.42
C PRO A 518 0.64 5.94 19.61
N ALA A 519 0.26 6.49 20.75
CA ALA A 519 -0.29 5.69 21.83
C ALA A 519 -1.55 4.99 21.32
N GLY A 520 -1.63 3.67 21.53
CA GLY A 520 -2.67 2.81 20.95
C GLY A 520 -4.07 3.08 21.51
N GLY A 521 -4.72 4.14 21.05
CA GLY A 521 -6.14 4.37 21.23
C GLY A 521 -6.92 3.60 20.17
N SER A 522 -7.64 2.55 20.57
CA SER A 522 -8.61 1.88 19.69
C SER A 522 -9.59 2.92 19.14
N ARG A 523 -9.81 2.94 17.82
CA ARG A 523 -10.86 3.75 17.19
C ARG A 523 -12.27 3.40 17.67
N HIS A 524 -12.43 2.28 18.37
CA HIS A 524 -13.66 1.89 19.05
C HIS A 524 -13.55 2.12 20.57
N GLY A 525 -14.12 3.24 21.02
CA GLY A 525 -14.76 3.28 22.33
C GLY A 525 -13.90 3.44 23.59
N THR A 526 -12.78 4.18 23.57
CA THR A 526 -12.32 4.92 24.77
C THR A 526 -11.26 5.98 24.45
N ARG A 527 -11.53 7.25 24.76
CA ARG A 527 -10.53 8.34 24.74
C ARG A 527 -9.53 8.13 25.90
N GLY A 528 -8.40 7.48 25.63
CA GLY A 528 -7.44 7.02 26.65
C GLY A 528 -6.07 7.71 26.62
N GLY A 529 -5.71 8.36 27.74
CA GLY A 529 -4.32 8.56 28.14
C GLY A 529 -3.57 9.75 27.54
N VAL A 530 -2.75 9.50 26.52
CA VAL A 530 -1.48 10.22 26.33
C VAL A 530 -1.64 11.68 25.88
N TYR A 531 -2.61 11.99 25.02
CA TYR A 531 -2.78 13.35 24.50
C TYR A 531 -3.36 14.36 25.52
N ARG A 532 -4.02 13.90 26.60
CA ARG A 532 -4.42 14.79 27.71
C ARG A 532 -3.25 15.31 28.52
N ALA A 533 -2.12 14.59 28.54
CA ALA A 533 -0.90 15.08 29.20
C ALA A 533 -0.27 16.26 28.42
N ALA A 534 -0.40 16.27 27.08
CA ALA A 534 0.04 17.41 26.26
C ALA A 534 -0.82 18.66 26.49
N GLU A 535 -2.15 18.51 26.62
CA GLU A 535 -3.04 19.62 27.01
C GLU A 535 -2.68 20.21 28.39
N ALA A 536 -2.27 19.36 29.34
CA ALA A 536 -1.90 19.80 30.70
C ALA A 536 -0.59 20.60 30.77
N VAL A 537 0.35 20.39 29.83
CA VAL A 537 1.64 21.13 29.77
C VAL A 537 1.52 22.42 28.93
N GLY A 538 0.54 22.51 28.03
CA GLY A 538 0.22 23.70 27.24
C GLY A 538 -0.48 24.83 28.01
N GLY A 539 -0.73 24.68 29.31
CA GLY A 539 -1.48 25.61 30.18
C GLY A 539 -0.80 26.96 30.49
N GLY A 540 0.01 27.50 29.57
CA GLY A 540 0.56 28.85 29.64
C GLY A 540 -0.40 29.87 29.00
N CYS A 541 -0.88 30.84 29.79
CA CYS A 541 -1.91 31.80 29.37
C CYS A 541 -1.53 32.64 28.12
N TYR A 542 -1.98 32.23 26.93
CA TYR A 542 -2.18 33.15 25.82
C TYR A 542 -3.47 33.97 26.03
N ARG A 543 -3.35 35.07 26.79
CA ARG A 543 -4.34 36.15 26.74
C ARG A 543 -4.20 36.86 25.39
N ALA A 544 -5.21 36.70 24.52
CA ALA A 544 -5.29 37.45 23.28
C ALA A 544 -5.37 38.96 23.56
N PRO A 545 -4.53 39.80 22.92
CA PRO A 545 -4.72 41.24 22.92
C PRO A 545 -5.87 41.61 21.97
N VAL A 546 -7.00 41.93 22.58
CA VAL A 546 -8.03 42.94 22.22
C VAL A 546 -8.13 43.40 20.76
N ALA A 547 -9.37 43.36 20.26
CA ALA A 547 -9.82 43.83 18.96
C ALA A 547 -9.27 45.20 18.50
N LEU A 548 -8.96 45.29 17.21
CA LEU A 548 -8.92 46.54 16.46
C LEU A 548 -10.35 46.93 16.05
N PRO A 549 -10.82 48.17 16.28
CA PRO A 549 -12.12 48.63 15.82
C PRO A 549 -12.10 49.13 14.38
N ASP A 550 -13.25 49.04 13.70
CA ASP A 550 -13.45 49.54 12.34
C ASP A 550 -13.36 51.07 12.22
N GLY A 551 -12.68 51.52 11.16
CA GLY A 551 -12.99 52.68 10.32
C GLY A 551 -13.20 54.09 10.93
N ALA A 552 -12.27 55.00 10.63
CA ALA A 552 -12.58 56.40 10.27
C ALA A 552 -11.39 57.10 9.55
N CYS A 553 -11.71 57.92 8.56
CA CYS A 553 -10.83 58.75 7.69
C CYS A 553 -9.99 58.00 6.64
#